data_AF-A0AAV8HS61-F1
#
_entry.id   AF-A0AAV8HS61-F1
#
_cell.length_a   1.000
_cell.length_b   1.000
_cell.length_c   1.000
_cell.angle_alpha   90.00
_cell.angle_beta   90.00
_cell.angle_gamma   90.00
#
_symmetry.space_group_name_H-M   'P 1'
#
loop_
_entity.id
_entity.type
_entity.pdbx_description
1 polymer ?
#
loop_
_entity_poly.entity_id
_entity_poly.type
_entity_poly.pdbx_seq_one_letter_code
_entity_poly.pdbx_strand_id
1 'polypeptide(L)'
;MIGVTREMLKATSSRSLVIKINIAFLALLLVSYLVLLLRPSSLFDRNNNATTASLVQCTLRDCHLRKVARIFPNKVTSEKLIVKEKGPSFLDFIQNHVKVGLVNMEEDDLRQWGVKGQVTTIQFEPVSSNLEWKNLFPEWIDEEEDSEGSNCPEIPMPDVTLYDEIDVVVARLPCKKPEERWNRDVFRLQVHMASAKIATRKGKMSQNGTVKVIFFSKCEPMMDIFRCDDLVEQEGEWWMYEAKVDRLEEKLRLPMGSCNLALPLWDEGVNNEFNTSKLTAPLAATRREAYATVLHSSVTYLCGAIILAQSIRRSGTTRDLLLLHDKSIPQDKLDALAAAGWTLRLIKRIRNPKAEPGTYNEHNYSKFRLWQLNEYDKIIFVDSDVVVLRSLDILFSFPQMSAAGNDGSIFNSGVMVIEPSNCTFKTLMRHRKDVVSYNGGDQGFLNELFVWWHRMPRRVNYLKNFWANTTGERMMKEHLITVEPPKLYSIHYLGLKPWLCYRDYDCNWDIDDQRVYASDVANQRWWKLHDEMDESLQFHCRLSERRKIELLWDRKMAGKAGFPDEHWRMNVTDPRKDL
;
A
#
# COMPACT_ATOMS: atom_id res chain seq x y z
N MET A 1 -14.62 -72.35 -43.25
CA MET A 1 -14.60 -73.49 -42.33
C MET A 1 -13.30 -73.41 -41.54
N ILE A 2 -13.33 -73.61 -40.21
CA ILE A 2 -12.20 -73.56 -39.24
C ILE A 2 -11.79 -72.11 -38.87
N GLY A 3 -11.72 -71.63 -37.62
CA GLY A 3 -11.92 -72.21 -36.29
C GLY A 3 -11.09 -71.43 -35.24
N VAL A 4 -11.76 -70.70 -34.33
CA VAL A 4 -11.57 -70.63 -32.86
C VAL A 4 -10.17 -70.99 -32.32
N THR A 5 -9.39 -70.11 -31.65
CA THR A 5 -9.50 -69.75 -30.22
C THR A 5 -8.70 -68.46 -29.90
N ARG A 6 -9.30 -67.54 -29.12
CA ARG A 6 -8.58 -66.48 -28.39
C ARG A 6 -8.86 -66.70 -26.92
N GLU A 7 -7.93 -67.30 -26.19
CA GLU A 7 -8.02 -67.37 -24.73
C GLU A 7 -7.79 -65.97 -24.16
N MET A 8 -8.84 -65.42 -23.53
CA MET A 8 -8.73 -64.30 -22.60
C MET A 8 -8.52 -64.85 -21.20
N LEU A 9 -7.31 -64.73 -20.65
CA LEU A 9 -7.06 -64.82 -19.22
C LEU A 9 -7.65 -63.58 -18.53
N LYS A 10 -8.91 -63.68 -18.09
CA LYS A 10 -9.51 -62.76 -17.10
C LYS A 10 -8.97 -63.14 -15.72
N ALA A 11 -7.97 -62.40 -15.23
CA ALA A 11 -7.64 -62.38 -13.82
C ALA A 11 -8.61 -61.43 -13.09
N THR A 12 -9.74 -61.95 -12.63
CA THR A 12 -10.62 -61.22 -11.70
C THR A 12 -9.98 -61.19 -10.31
N SER A 13 -9.25 -60.12 -9.98
CA SER A 13 -8.88 -59.87 -8.57
C SER A 13 -10.16 -59.59 -7.79
N SER A 14 -10.43 -60.36 -6.73
CA SER A 14 -11.63 -60.16 -5.92
C SER A 14 -11.62 -58.73 -5.34
N ARG A 15 -12.78 -58.06 -5.33
CA ARG A 15 -12.92 -56.71 -4.74
C ARG A 15 -12.38 -56.64 -3.29
N SER A 16 -12.38 -57.77 -2.58
CA SER A 16 -11.79 -57.92 -1.25
C SER A 16 -10.26 -57.73 -1.25
N LEU A 17 -9.56 -58.20 -2.27
CA LEU A 17 -8.10 -58.05 -2.38
C LEU A 17 -7.71 -56.57 -2.60
N VAL A 18 -8.42 -55.87 -3.49
CA VAL A 18 -8.18 -54.45 -3.79
C VAL A 18 -8.44 -53.58 -2.56
N ILE A 19 -9.51 -53.87 -1.81
CA ILE A 19 -9.80 -53.15 -0.56
C ILE A 19 -8.71 -53.40 0.49
N LYS A 20 -8.23 -54.65 0.64
CA LYS A 20 -7.14 -54.96 1.57
C LYS A 20 -5.82 -54.26 1.19
N ILE A 21 -5.51 -54.20 -0.10
CA ILE A 21 -4.32 -53.49 -0.60
C ILE A 21 -4.44 -51.98 -0.34
N ASN A 22 -5.61 -51.38 -0.59
CA ASN A 22 -5.83 -49.96 -0.37
C ASN A 22 -5.79 -49.60 1.13
N ILE A 23 -6.35 -50.43 2.01
CA ILE A 23 -6.26 -50.23 3.47
C ILE A 23 -4.81 -50.35 3.94
N ALA A 24 -4.05 -51.32 3.41
CA ALA A 24 -2.63 -51.47 3.73
C ALA A 24 -1.83 -50.24 3.29
N PHE A 25 -2.11 -49.68 2.11
CA PHE A 25 -1.49 -48.44 1.62
C PHE A 25 -1.82 -47.23 2.50
N LEU A 26 -3.08 -47.11 2.94
CA LEU A 26 -3.53 -46.02 3.80
C LEU A 26 -2.88 -46.10 5.19
N ALA A 27 -2.75 -47.30 5.74
CA ALA A 27 -2.03 -47.52 6.99
C ALA A 27 -0.54 -47.18 6.86
N LEU A 28 0.10 -47.56 5.75
CA LEU A 28 1.51 -47.23 5.47
C LEU A 28 1.72 -45.72 5.32
N LEU A 29 0.80 -45.02 4.65
CA LEU A 29 0.81 -43.56 4.53
C LEU A 29 0.66 -42.89 5.89
N LEU A 30 -0.27 -43.33 6.73
CA LEU A 30 -0.47 -42.83 8.09
C LEU A 30 0.77 -43.04 8.97
N VAL A 31 1.40 -44.21 8.89
CA VAL A 31 2.65 -44.49 9.61
C VAL A 31 3.79 -43.61 9.09
N SER A 32 3.92 -43.42 7.77
CA SER A 32 4.93 -42.54 7.18
C SER A 32 4.74 -41.07 7.59
N TYR A 33 3.48 -40.62 7.68
CA TYR A 33 3.13 -39.28 8.11
C TYR A 33 3.40 -39.06 9.61
N LEU A 34 3.09 -40.05 10.45
CA LEU A 34 3.46 -40.06 11.87
C LEU A 34 4.98 -40.06 12.07
N VAL A 35 5.74 -40.81 11.26
CA VAL A 35 7.21 -40.79 11.30
C VAL A 35 7.76 -39.44 10.85
N LEU A 36 7.15 -38.76 9.87
CA LEU A 36 7.53 -37.41 9.46
C LEU A 36 7.20 -36.36 10.53
N LEU A 37 6.06 -36.48 11.21
CA LEU A 37 5.67 -35.60 12.32
C LEU A 37 6.52 -35.81 13.57
N LEU A 38 6.99 -37.04 13.80
CA LEU A 38 7.85 -37.39 14.94
C LEU A 38 9.34 -37.25 14.62
N ARG A 39 9.72 -36.81 13.40
CA ARG A 39 11.10 -36.44 13.09
C ARG A 39 11.37 -35.04 13.65
N PRO A 40 12.34 -34.88 14.57
CA PRO A 40 12.79 -33.56 14.95
C PRO A 40 13.42 -32.90 13.71
N SER A 41 12.97 -31.70 13.38
CA SER A 41 13.51 -30.88 12.29
C SER A 41 15.00 -30.61 12.55
N SER A 42 15.87 -31.32 11.80
CA SER A 42 17.29 -31.02 11.76
C SER A 42 17.48 -29.76 10.92
N LEU A 43 17.79 -28.67 11.60
CA LEU A 43 18.39 -27.47 11.01
C LEU A 43 19.70 -27.89 10.34
N PHE A 44 19.74 -27.77 9.01
CA PHE A 44 20.98 -27.87 8.24
C PHE A 44 21.67 -26.51 8.32
N ASP A 45 22.43 -26.29 9.39
CA ASP A 45 23.34 -25.17 9.51
C ASP A 45 24.74 -25.63 9.07
N ARG A 46 25.24 -25.00 8.01
CA ARG A 46 26.56 -25.27 7.44
C ARG A 46 27.46 -24.08 7.77
N ASN A 47 28.02 -24.06 8.97
CA ASN A 47 29.43 -23.76 9.23
C ASN A 47 29.80 -23.78 10.75
N ASN A 48 30.48 -24.87 11.12
CA ASN A 48 31.62 -25.00 12.04
C ASN A 48 31.59 -24.53 13.52
N ASN A 49 31.94 -25.53 14.35
CA ASN A 49 32.73 -25.51 15.60
C ASN A 49 32.02 -25.35 16.94
N ALA A 50 31.46 -26.48 17.38
CA ALA A 50 31.60 -27.10 18.71
C ALA A 50 31.43 -26.24 19.98
N THR A 51 30.32 -26.47 20.70
CA THR A 51 30.35 -27.10 22.04
C THR A 51 28.92 -27.46 22.50
N THR A 52 28.69 -28.77 22.62
CA THR A 52 27.65 -29.51 23.37
C THR A 52 26.51 -28.72 24.04
N ALA A 53 25.28 -28.87 23.53
CA ALA A 53 24.05 -28.56 24.25
C ALA A 53 23.35 -29.86 24.67
N SER A 54 23.18 -30.09 25.97
CA SER A 54 22.31 -31.15 26.48
C SER A 54 20.84 -30.73 26.37
N LEU A 55 20.01 -31.64 25.88
CA LEU A 55 18.56 -31.54 25.93
C LEU A 55 18.10 -31.66 27.39
N VAL A 56 17.50 -30.60 27.93
CA VAL A 56 16.69 -30.68 29.16
C VAL A 56 15.24 -30.38 28.79
N GLN A 57 14.41 -31.39 28.96
CA GLN A 57 12.96 -31.37 28.77
C GLN A 57 12.33 -31.00 30.12
N CYS A 58 11.66 -29.85 30.24
CA CYS A 58 10.91 -29.47 31.44
C CYS A 58 9.41 -29.41 31.14
N THR A 59 8.64 -30.17 31.92
CA THR A 59 7.17 -30.15 31.96
C THR A 59 6.65 -29.18 33.02
N LEU A 60 5.43 -28.67 32.80
CA LEU A 60 4.73 -27.66 33.60
C LEU A 60 4.59 -27.99 35.10
N ARG A 61 5.47 -27.39 35.91
CA ARG A 61 5.32 -26.84 37.28
C ARG A 61 6.70 -26.94 37.96
N ASP A 62 7.19 -25.82 38.48
CA ASP A 62 8.51 -25.60 39.11
C ASP A 62 9.73 -25.37 38.19
N CYS A 63 9.72 -24.25 37.45
CA CYS A 63 10.97 -23.58 37.07
C CYS A 63 11.08 -22.23 37.79
N HIS A 64 11.82 -22.23 38.89
CA HIS A 64 12.36 -21.00 39.47
C HIS A 64 13.36 -20.37 38.48
N LEU A 65 13.10 -19.14 38.05
CA LEU A 65 14.03 -18.31 37.27
C LEU A 65 15.34 -18.15 38.02
N ARG A 66 16.37 -18.93 37.65
CA ARG A 66 17.75 -18.60 37.99
C ARG A 66 18.12 -17.32 37.23
N LYS A 67 18.43 -16.25 37.96
CA LYS A 67 19.15 -15.07 37.46
C LYS A 67 20.35 -15.54 36.64
N VAL A 68 20.30 -15.36 35.32
CA VAL A 68 21.49 -15.44 34.48
C VAL A 68 22.26 -14.14 34.71
N ALA A 69 23.39 -14.25 35.40
CA ALA A 69 24.34 -13.17 35.54
C ALA A 69 24.83 -12.73 34.16
N ARG A 70 24.78 -11.42 33.90
CA ARG A 70 25.37 -10.78 32.72
C ARG A 70 26.86 -11.13 32.68
N ILE A 71 27.29 -11.87 31.66
CA ILE A 71 28.70 -11.93 31.27
C ILE A 71 28.83 -11.02 30.05
N PHE A 72 29.31 -9.80 30.29
CA PHE A 72 29.79 -8.93 29.22
C PHE A 72 31.07 -9.55 28.64
N PRO A 73 31.23 -9.69 27.31
CA PRO A 73 32.54 -9.93 26.76
C PRO A 73 33.43 -8.72 27.08
N ASN A 74 34.60 -8.98 27.67
CA ASN A 74 35.59 -7.98 28.03
C ASN A 74 35.84 -7.02 26.87
N LYS A 75 35.56 -5.73 27.10
CA LYS A 75 35.94 -4.63 26.23
C LYS A 75 37.47 -4.60 26.22
N VAL A 76 38.08 -5.04 25.12
CA VAL A 76 39.49 -4.75 24.84
C VAL A 76 39.61 -3.24 24.76
N THR A 77 40.24 -2.65 25.78
CA THR A 77 40.68 -1.25 25.79
C THR A 77 41.77 -1.11 24.72
N SER A 78 41.34 -0.83 23.49
CA SER A 78 42.17 -0.01 22.60
C SER A 78 41.89 1.44 22.96
N GLU A 79 42.88 2.11 23.53
CA GLU A 79 42.93 3.57 23.60
C GLU A 79 42.97 4.09 22.16
N LYS A 80 41.80 4.24 21.53
CA LYS A 80 41.67 5.15 20.40
C LYS A 80 41.70 6.55 20.98
N LEU A 81 42.69 7.34 20.56
CA LEU A 81 42.68 8.80 20.69
C LEU A 81 41.27 9.32 20.35
N ILE A 82 40.56 9.82 21.35
CA ILE A 82 39.24 10.44 21.18
C ILE A 82 39.52 11.81 20.54
N VAL A 83 39.53 11.85 19.22
CA VAL A 83 39.29 13.10 18.50
C VAL A 83 37.89 13.53 18.92
N LYS A 84 37.77 14.65 19.63
CA LYS A 84 36.47 15.28 19.88
C LYS A 84 35.89 15.66 18.52
N GLU A 85 35.08 14.78 17.95
CA GLU A 85 34.21 15.17 16.85
C GLU A 85 33.34 16.30 17.38
N LYS A 86 33.44 17.48 16.76
CA LYS A 86 32.55 18.58 17.09
C LYS A 86 31.18 18.20 16.54
N GLY A 87 30.13 18.34 17.36
CA GLY A 87 28.76 18.20 16.87
C GLY A 87 28.46 19.22 15.76
N PRO A 88 27.38 19.03 14.99
CA PRO A 88 27.01 19.97 13.94
C PRO A 88 26.72 21.35 14.55
N SER A 89 27.00 22.38 13.77
CA SER A 89 26.94 23.79 14.19
C SER A 89 25.57 24.18 14.76
N PHE A 90 24.49 23.62 14.23
CA PHE A 90 23.15 23.88 14.70
C PHE A 90 22.81 23.29 16.06
N LEU A 91 23.65 22.47 16.70
CA LEU A 91 23.40 22.06 18.10
C LEU A 91 23.75 23.17 19.10
N ASP A 92 24.43 24.24 18.68
CA ASP A 92 24.86 25.34 19.54
C ASP A 92 23.67 26.08 20.20
N PHE A 93 22.45 25.99 19.65
CA PHE A 93 21.26 26.56 20.30
C PHE A 93 20.83 25.79 21.56
N ILE A 94 21.28 24.53 21.72
CA ILE A 94 20.95 23.69 22.88
C ILE A 94 21.82 24.13 24.07
N GLN A 95 21.34 25.15 24.75
CA GLN A 95 21.93 25.70 25.97
C GLN A 95 21.32 25.04 27.23
N ASN A 96 21.86 25.38 28.41
CA ASN A 96 21.49 24.75 29.70
C ASN A 96 20.00 24.73 30.06
N HIS A 97 19.19 25.60 29.45
CA HIS A 97 17.76 25.74 29.74
C HIS A 97 16.84 24.97 28.78
N VAL A 98 17.42 24.29 27.78
CA VAL A 98 16.68 23.48 26.81
C VAL A 98 16.58 22.05 27.33
N LYS A 99 15.36 21.51 27.42
CA LYS A 99 15.12 20.13 27.82
C LYS A 99 15.21 19.20 26.60
N VAL A 100 16.13 18.26 26.63
CA VAL A 100 16.45 17.38 25.50
C VAL A 100 16.06 15.94 25.81
N GLY A 101 15.19 15.36 24.99
CA GLY A 101 14.84 13.94 25.06
C GLY A 101 15.71 13.12 24.11
N LEU A 102 16.50 12.19 24.65
CA LEU A 102 17.34 11.29 23.87
C LEU A 102 16.62 9.97 23.55
N VAL A 103 16.48 9.64 22.29
CA VAL A 103 15.84 8.39 21.84
C VAL A 103 16.89 7.51 21.16
N ASN A 104 17.07 6.28 21.64
CA ASN A 104 18.09 5.34 21.12
C ASN A 104 19.53 5.90 21.20
N MET A 105 19.83 6.68 22.23
CA MET A 105 21.13 7.34 22.47
C MET A 105 21.39 7.46 23.96
N GLU A 106 22.67 7.53 24.35
CA GLU A 106 23.09 7.74 25.73
C GLU A 106 23.58 9.17 25.96
N GLU A 107 23.57 9.65 27.21
CA GLU A 107 24.01 11.01 27.54
C GLU A 107 25.48 11.25 27.16
N ASP A 108 26.33 10.22 27.28
CA ASP A 108 27.74 10.26 26.91
C ASP A 108 27.96 10.50 25.41
N ASP A 109 26.98 10.18 24.55
CA ASP A 109 27.03 10.50 23.11
C ASP A 109 26.96 12.02 22.90
N LEU A 110 26.05 12.72 23.59
CA LEU A 110 25.88 14.17 23.46
C LEU A 110 26.99 14.99 24.11
N ARG A 111 27.52 14.54 25.25
CA ARG A 111 28.60 15.24 25.97
C ARG A 111 29.87 15.33 25.12
N GLN A 112 30.12 14.35 24.25
CA GLN A 112 31.24 14.37 23.30
C GLN A 112 31.13 15.53 22.30
N TRP A 113 29.92 16.01 22.02
CA TRP A 113 29.63 17.05 21.04
C TRP A 113 29.47 18.45 21.64
N GLY A 114 29.64 18.60 22.95
CA GLY A 114 29.63 19.91 23.62
C GLY A 114 28.24 20.47 23.96
N VAL A 115 27.18 19.67 23.85
CA VAL A 115 25.81 20.05 24.24
C VAL A 115 25.69 20.17 25.76
N LYS A 116 25.07 21.25 26.24
CA LYS A 116 24.97 21.57 27.69
C LYS A 116 23.54 21.58 28.24
N GLY A 117 22.55 21.14 27.47
CA GLY A 117 21.13 21.12 27.88
C GLY A 117 20.80 20.13 29.01
N GLN A 118 19.56 20.21 29.53
CA GLN A 118 19.04 19.24 30.50
C GLN A 118 18.63 17.97 29.73
N VAL A 119 19.45 16.94 29.81
CA VAL A 119 19.26 15.70 29.05
C VAL A 119 18.39 14.70 29.82
N THR A 120 17.46 14.07 29.13
CA THR A 120 16.65 12.95 29.62
C THR A 120 16.70 11.81 28.62
N THR A 121 17.23 10.65 29.03
CA THR A 121 17.25 9.45 28.17
C THR A 121 15.88 8.77 28.19
N ILE A 122 15.27 8.63 27.02
CA ILE A 122 13.97 8.00 26.81
C ILE A 122 14.18 6.49 26.69
N GLN A 123 13.64 5.76 27.66
CA GLN A 123 13.70 4.31 27.74
C GLN A 123 12.48 3.67 27.06
N PHE A 124 12.75 2.66 26.24
CA PHE A 124 11.76 1.75 25.65
C PHE A 124 12.45 0.44 25.25
N GLU A 125 11.71 -0.67 25.25
CA GLU A 125 12.25 -1.97 24.85
C GLU A 125 12.41 -2.05 23.32
N PRO A 126 13.57 -2.46 22.78
CA PRO A 126 13.72 -2.69 21.35
C PRO A 126 12.75 -3.77 20.86
N VAL A 127 12.18 -3.56 19.69
CA VAL A 127 11.35 -4.57 19.01
C VAL A 127 12.13 -5.89 18.83
N SER A 128 11.44 -7.01 18.94
CA SER A 128 12.02 -8.34 18.75
C SER A 128 12.70 -8.46 17.38
N SER A 129 13.91 -9.04 17.36
CA SER A 129 14.66 -9.33 16.13
C SER A 129 13.95 -10.30 15.19
N ASN A 130 12.97 -11.06 15.70
CA ASN A 130 12.17 -12.01 14.92
C ASN A 130 11.02 -11.34 14.19
N LEU A 131 10.74 -10.06 14.46
CA LEU A 131 9.68 -9.33 13.79
C LEU A 131 10.19 -8.72 12.49
N GLU A 132 9.59 -9.14 11.38
CA GLU A 132 9.93 -8.68 10.04
C GLU A 132 8.93 -7.64 9.53
N TRP A 133 9.34 -6.88 8.50
CA TRP A 133 8.48 -5.89 7.86
C TRP A 133 7.14 -6.48 7.38
N LYS A 134 7.16 -7.72 6.86
CA LYS A 134 5.96 -8.43 6.38
C LYS A 134 4.95 -8.75 7.49
N ASN A 135 5.36 -8.74 8.77
CA ASN A 135 4.44 -8.93 9.88
C ASN A 135 3.63 -7.66 10.18
N LEU A 136 4.23 -6.49 9.95
CA LEU A 136 3.52 -5.20 10.01
C LEU A 136 2.79 -4.90 8.71
N PHE A 137 3.28 -5.43 7.59
CA PHE A 137 2.71 -5.21 6.26
C PHE A 137 2.38 -6.54 5.57
N PRO A 138 1.43 -7.34 6.10
CA PRO A 138 1.09 -8.63 5.53
C PRO A 138 0.34 -8.48 4.22
N GLU A 139 0.51 -9.43 3.31
CA GLU A 139 -0.23 -9.48 2.05
C GLU A 139 -1.75 -9.54 2.26
N TRP A 140 -2.18 -10.35 3.22
CA TRP A 140 -3.59 -10.58 3.48
C TRP A 140 -3.96 -10.21 4.92
N ILE A 141 -5.12 -9.56 5.09
CA ILE A 141 -5.86 -9.42 6.35
C ILE A 141 -7.34 -9.62 6.07
N ASP A 142 -8.14 -9.83 7.11
CA ASP A 142 -9.59 -9.79 7.01
C ASP A 142 -10.09 -8.35 6.85
N GLU A 143 -10.08 -7.85 5.60
CA GLU A 143 -10.53 -6.49 5.28
C GLU A 143 -12.05 -6.32 5.27
N GLU A 144 -12.82 -7.41 5.39
CA GLU A 144 -14.28 -7.34 5.54
C GLU A 144 -14.70 -7.29 7.01
N GLU A 145 -13.76 -7.57 7.93
CA GLU A 145 -13.97 -7.69 9.37
C GLU A 145 -15.05 -8.76 9.70
N ASP A 146 -15.07 -9.86 8.93
CA ASP A 146 -16.02 -10.97 9.07
C ASP A 146 -15.65 -11.91 10.26
N SER A 147 -14.41 -11.86 10.74
CA SER A 147 -13.84 -12.69 11.82
C SER A 147 -13.26 -11.86 12.98
N GLU A 148 -12.70 -12.51 14.01
CA GLU A 148 -11.96 -11.81 15.08
C GLU A 148 -10.88 -10.93 14.43
N GLY A 149 -10.99 -9.60 14.62
CA GLY A 149 -10.28 -8.60 13.82
C GLY A 149 -8.78 -8.86 13.65
N SER A 150 -8.22 -8.28 12.58
CA SER A 150 -6.79 -8.39 12.30
C SER A 150 -5.95 -7.97 13.51
N ASN A 151 -4.91 -8.76 13.83
CA ASN A 151 -4.07 -8.51 14.99
C ASN A 151 -2.67 -8.09 14.55
N CYS A 152 -2.37 -6.79 14.72
CA CYS A 152 -1.03 -6.28 14.53
C CYS A 152 -0.11 -6.70 15.68
N PRO A 153 1.15 -7.08 15.40
CA PRO A 153 2.17 -7.23 16.43
C PRO A 153 2.28 -5.97 17.30
N GLU A 154 2.31 -6.13 18.61
CA GLU A 154 2.57 -5.02 19.52
C GLU A 154 4.04 -4.59 19.42
N ILE A 155 4.26 -3.29 19.27
CA ILE A 155 5.59 -2.70 19.22
C ILE A 155 5.78 -1.86 20.47
N PRO A 156 6.79 -2.16 21.31
CA PRO A 156 7.00 -1.41 22.53
C PRO A 156 7.24 0.06 22.22
N MET A 157 6.56 0.94 22.94
CA MET A 157 6.66 2.38 22.77
C MET A 157 6.99 3.02 24.12
N PRO A 158 7.72 4.15 24.15
CA PRO A 158 7.99 4.82 25.40
C PRO A 158 6.69 5.24 26.09
N ASP A 159 6.65 5.05 27.41
CA ASP A 159 5.60 5.63 28.24
C ASP A 159 5.92 7.11 28.44
N VAL A 160 5.16 7.95 27.73
CA VAL A 160 5.33 9.39 27.78
C VAL A 160 5.08 9.93 29.19
N THR A 161 4.31 9.28 30.06
CA THR A 161 3.96 9.85 31.37
C THR A 161 5.15 9.96 32.33
N LEU A 162 6.22 9.20 32.08
CA LEU A 162 7.39 9.09 32.95
C LEU A 162 8.39 10.24 32.85
N TYR A 163 8.34 11.03 31.78
CA TYR A 163 9.32 12.10 31.53
C TYR A 163 8.76 13.46 31.98
N ASP A 164 9.54 14.53 31.88
CA ASP A 164 9.01 15.90 31.91
C ASP A 164 8.65 16.37 30.48
N GLU A 165 8.23 17.63 30.37
CA GLU A 165 8.14 18.34 29.10
C GLU A 165 9.50 18.34 28.36
N ILE A 166 9.50 18.06 27.05
CA ILE A 166 10.69 18.00 26.21
C ILE A 166 10.60 19.10 25.14
N ASP A 167 11.66 19.90 25.00
CA ASP A 167 11.73 20.99 24.02
C ASP A 167 12.30 20.51 22.68
N VAL A 168 13.25 19.58 22.72
CA VAL A 168 13.95 19.03 21.54
C VAL A 168 14.10 17.53 21.70
N VAL A 169 13.76 16.78 20.66
CA VAL A 169 14.03 15.34 20.58
C VAL A 169 15.29 15.13 19.74
N VAL A 170 16.24 14.35 20.26
CA VAL A 170 17.43 13.92 19.51
C VAL A 170 17.47 12.41 19.48
N ALA A 171 17.59 11.83 18.29
CA ALA A 171 17.52 10.38 18.10
C ALA A 171 18.59 9.85 17.15
N ARG A 172 19.15 8.68 17.46
CA ARG A 172 20.07 7.96 16.56
C ARG A 172 19.26 6.92 15.78
N LEU A 173 19.22 7.05 14.46
CA LEU A 173 18.46 6.12 13.63
C LEU A 173 19.36 5.01 13.07
N PRO A 174 18.97 3.74 13.22
CA PRO A 174 19.62 2.61 12.55
C PRO A 174 19.62 2.80 11.03
N CYS A 175 20.74 2.50 10.37
CA CYS A 175 20.87 2.60 8.92
C CYS A 175 21.60 1.38 8.38
N LYS A 176 20.94 0.62 7.50
CA LYS A 176 21.48 -0.61 6.88
C LYS A 176 22.02 -0.40 5.46
N LYS A 177 22.10 0.84 4.95
CA LYS A 177 22.69 1.08 3.63
C LYS A 177 24.13 0.52 3.55
N PRO A 178 24.54 -0.11 2.43
CA PRO A 178 23.84 -0.19 1.15
C PRO A 178 22.94 -1.42 0.95
N GLU A 179 22.54 -2.12 2.01
CA GLU A 179 21.64 -3.29 1.90
C GLU A 179 20.35 -2.94 1.14
N GLU A 180 19.86 -3.90 0.36
CA GLU A 180 18.55 -3.77 -0.30
C GLU A 180 17.44 -3.63 0.75
N ARG A 181 16.42 -2.82 0.44
CA ARG A 181 15.27 -2.58 1.32
C ARG A 181 15.66 -2.08 2.72
N TRP A 182 16.78 -1.37 2.85
CA TRP A 182 17.23 -0.72 4.11
C TRP A 182 16.15 0.17 4.78
N ASN A 183 15.19 0.65 4.01
CA ASN A 183 14.07 1.49 4.47
C ASN A 183 12.89 0.68 5.04
N ARG A 184 12.92 -0.65 4.96
CA ARG A 184 11.93 -1.58 5.51
C ARG A 184 12.47 -2.30 6.73
N ASP A 185 12.89 -1.52 7.73
CA ASP A 185 13.46 -2.01 8.99
C ASP A 185 12.55 -1.64 10.17
N VAL A 186 12.12 -2.66 10.92
CA VAL A 186 11.11 -2.52 11.98
C VAL A 186 11.67 -1.71 13.16
N PHE A 187 12.93 -1.94 13.55
CA PHE A 187 13.55 -1.17 14.64
C PHE A 187 13.75 0.29 14.25
N ARG A 188 14.17 0.56 13.01
CA ARG A 188 14.20 1.92 12.46
C ARG A 188 12.83 2.58 12.55
N LEU A 189 11.75 1.92 12.14
CA LEU A 189 10.39 2.45 12.26
C LEU A 189 10.02 2.75 13.73
N GLN A 190 10.31 1.82 14.65
CA GLN A 190 10.08 2.00 16.08
C GLN A 190 10.78 3.27 16.61
N VAL A 191 12.05 3.51 16.25
CA VAL A 191 12.76 4.72 16.71
C VAL A 191 12.14 6.00 16.15
N HIS A 192 11.67 6.00 14.89
CA HIS A 192 10.94 7.16 14.33
C HIS A 192 9.64 7.42 15.09
N MET A 193 8.86 6.36 15.34
CA MET A 193 7.58 6.46 16.05
C MET A 193 7.78 6.89 17.50
N ALA A 194 8.78 6.34 18.20
CA ALA A 194 9.14 6.75 19.56
C ALA A 194 9.52 8.23 19.59
N SER A 195 10.33 8.69 18.62
CA SER A 195 10.71 10.10 18.49
C SER A 195 9.50 10.99 18.26
N ALA A 196 8.59 10.60 17.36
CA ALA A 196 7.34 11.32 17.13
C ALA A 196 6.47 11.38 18.40
N LYS A 197 6.33 10.26 19.12
CA LYS A 197 5.52 10.17 20.36
C LYS A 197 6.07 11.05 21.49
N ILE A 198 7.39 11.15 21.64
CA ILE A 198 7.98 12.09 22.59
C ILE A 198 7.79 13.54 22.11
N ALA A 199 7.95 13.79 20.81
CA ALA A 199 7.84 15.13 20.23
C ALA A 199 6.43 15.73 20.32
N THR A 200 5.37 14.92 20.40
CA THR A 200 4.00 15.42 20.61
C THR A 200 3.71 15.82 22.05
N ARG A 201 4.60 15.52 23.00
CA ARG A 201 4.41 15.96 24.39
C ARG A 201 4.70 17.45 24.53
N LYS A 202 3.75 18.19 25.10
CA LYS A 202 3.82 19.65 25.27
C LYS A 202 5.07 20.09 26.07
N GLY A 203 6.11 20.53 25.38
CA GLY A 203 7.16 21.41 25.92
C GLY A 203 7.03 22.83 25.37
N LYS A 204 8.14 23.58 25.25
CA LYS A 204 8.14 24.89 24.55
C LYS A 204 7.87 24.69 23.06
N MET A 205 6.60 24.68 22.70
CA MET A 205 6.18 24.75 21.30
C MET A 205 6.56 26.11 20.71
N SER A 206 6.90 26.13 19.42
CA SER A 206 6.92 27.40 18.70
C SER A 206 5.51 28.00 18.69
N GLN A 207 5.39 29.30 18.43
CA GLN A 207 4.09 29.95 18.23
C GLN A 207 3.26 29.28 17.11
N ASN A 208 3.90 28.52 16.23
CA ASN A 208 3.29 27.84 15.09
C ASN A 208 2.94 26.36 15.38
N GLY A 209 3.09 25.88 16.63
CA GLY A 209 2.78 24.49 16.99
C GLY A 209 3.78 23.46 16.46
N THR A 210 5.03 23.87 16.26
CA THR A 210 6.12 22.99 15.80
C THR A 210 7.06 22.60 16.94
N VAL A 211 7.74 21.46 16.77
CA VAL A 211 8.73 20.89 17.68
C VAL A 211 9.99 20.51 16.90
N LYS A 212 11.16 20.72 17.51
CA LYS A 212 12.44 20.34 16.89
C LYS A 212 12.74 18.86 17.14
N VAL A 213 12.99 18.14 16.05
CA VAL A 213 13.41 16.73 16.09
C VAL A 213 14.68 16.58 15.28
N ILE A 214 15.74 16.09 15.91
CA ILE A 214 17.06 15.96 15.32
C ILE A 214 17.42 14.47 15.21
N PHE A 215 17.83 14.06 14.02
CA PHE A 215 18.27 12.69 13.77
C PHE A 215 19.76 12.63 13.43
N PHE A 216 20.45 11.67 14.03
CA PHE A 216 21.80 11.27 13.62
C PHE A 216 21.72 9.94 12.87
N SER A 217 21.98 9.97 11.55
CA SER A 217 21.94 8.81 10.67
C SER A 217 22.56 9.05 9.30
N LYS A 218 23.26 8.05 8.76
CA LYS A 218 23.64 7.96 7.33
C LYS A 218 22.43 7.90 6.38
N CYS A 219 21.28 7.46 6.88
CA CYS A 219 20.07 7.26 6.10
C CYS A 219 19.10 8.41 6.35
N GLU A 220 18.61 9.04 5.28
CA GLU A 220 17.51 10.02 5.30
C GLU A 220 16.33 9.49 6.14
N PRO A 221 15.86 10.23 7.16
CA PRO A 221 14.68 9.88 7.96
C PRO A 221 13.45 9.61 7.09
N MET A 222 12.53 8.79 7.60
CA MET A 222 11.36 8.37 6.84
C MET A 222 10.46 9.56 6.51
N MET A 223 10.36 9.90 5.22
CA MET A 223 9.55 11.01 4.73
C MET A 223 8.05 10.83 4.98
N ASP A 224 7.63 9.59 5.23
CA ASP A 224 6.27 9.22 5.64
C ASP A 224 5.88 9.77 7.03
N ILE A 225 6.87 10.06 7.88
CA ILE A 225 6.69 10.54 9.25
C ILE A 225 7.22 11.97 9.37
N PHE A 226 8.46 12.20 8.96
CA PHE A 226 9.15 13.49 9.01
C PHE A 226 9.27 14.04 7.59
N ARG A 227 8.33 14.91 7.21
CA ARG A 227 8.24 15.45 5.86
C ARG A 227 9.49 16.26 5.53
N CYS A 228 9.91 16.20 4.28
CA CYS A 228 11.04 17.02 3.83
C CYS A 228 10.70 18.52 3.81
N ASP A 229 9.41 18.89 3.82
CA ASP A 229 8.97 20.28 4.04
C ASP A 229 9.40 20.82 5.41
N ASP A 230 9.54 19.93 6.39
CA ASP A 230 9.86 20.27 7.78
C ASP A 230 11.37 20.20 8.04
N LEU A 231 12.19 19.78 7.06
CA LEU A 231 13.66 19.73 7.18
C LEU A 231 14.22 21.15 7.12
N VAL A 232 14.82 21.59 8.22
CA VAL A 232 15.40 22.93 8.36
C VAL A 232 16.88 22.95 7.98
N GLU A 233 17.63 21.94 8.42
CA GLU A 233 19.08 21.90 8.23
C GLU A 233 19.60 20.46 8.14
N GLN A 234 20.65 20.26 7.34
CA GLN A 234 21.38 19.00 7.25
C GLN A 234 22.88 19.27 7.25
N GLU A 235 23.60 18.70 8.22
CA GLU A 235 25.07 18.78 8.32
C GLU A 235 25.65 17.36 8.44
N GLY A 236 26.20 16.84 7.33
CA GLY A 236 26.69 15.47 7.27
C GLY A 236 25.59 14.43 7.53
N GLU A 237 25.75 13.64 8.58
CA GLU A 237 24.79 12.61 9.01
C GLU A 237 23.70 13.15 9.95
N TRP A 238 23.65 14.46 10.15
CA TRP A 238 22.69 15.11 11.04
C TRP A 238 21.56 15.78 10.27
N TRP A 239 20.34 15.57 10.73
CA TRP A 239 19.11 16.05 10.11
C TRP A 239 18.25 16.75 11.16
N MET A 240 17.99 18.05 11.00
CA MET A 240 17.14 18.81 11.91
C MET A 240 15.81 19.14 11.25
N TYR A 241 14.73 18.69 11.88
CA TYR A 241 13.35 18.96 11.48
C TYR A 241 12.67 19.90 12.47
N GLU A 242 11.80 20.75 11.96
CA GLU A 242 10.82 21.51 12.72
C GLU A 242 9.43 20.98 12.38
N ALA A 243 9.06 19.88 13.02
CA ALA A 243 7.87 19.09 12.69
C ALA A 243 6.61 19.69 13.32
N LYS A 244 5.50 19.68 12.59
CA LYS A 244 4.19 20.09 13.13
C LYS A 244 3.60 19.00 14.02
N VAL A 245 3.22 19.38 15.25
CA VAL A 245 2.75 18.42 16.26
C VAL A 245 1.40 17.80 15.89
N ASP A 246 0.48 18.58 15.34
CA ASP A 246 -0.84 18.10 14.88
C ASP A 246 -0.71 16.97 13.83
N ARG A 247 0.22 17.11 12.88
CA ARG A 247 0.50 16.07 11.88
C ARG A 247 1.13 14.82 12.47
N LEU A 248 2.06 14.97 13.42
CA LEU A 248 2.62 13.82 14.13
C LEU A 248 1.55 13.08 14.92
N GLU A 249 0.62 13.80 15.57
CA GLU A 249 -0.53 13.21 16.24
C GLU A 249 -1.47 12.46 15.28
N GLU A 250 -1.78 13.03 14.10
CA GLU A 250 -2.56 12.35 13.06
C GLU A 250 -1.92 11.02 12.66
N LYS A 251 -0.58 10.97 12.53
CA LYS A 251 0.16 9.74 12.23
C LYS A 251 0.15 8.73 13.38
N LEU A 252 0.35 9.18 14.61
CA LEU A 252 0.42 8.31 15.80
C LEU A 252 -0.94 7.67 16.15
N ARG A 253 -2.06 8.23 15.68
CA ARG A 253 -3.41 7.66 15.87
C ARG A 253 -3.70 6.49 14.94
N LEU A 254 -2.93 6.31 13.88
CA LEU A 254 -3.14 5.23 12.92
C LEU A 254 -2.40 3.96 13.33
N PRO A 255 -2.83 2.78 12.83
CA PRO A 255 -2.11 1.53 13.06
C PRO A 255 -0.64 1.61 12.65
N MET A 256 0.22 0.91 13.39
CA MET A 256 1.67 0.95 13.13
C MET A 256 2.08 0.35 11.78
N GLY A 257 1.25 -0.51 11.20
CA GLY A 257 1.45 -1.06 9.87
C GLY A 257 0.13 -1.39 9.18
N SER A 258 0.21 -1.94 7.97
CA SER A 258 -0.95 -2.36 7.18
C SER A 258 -1.57 -3.68 7.65
N CYS A 259 -1.13 -4.24 8.79
CA CYS A 259 -1.73 -5.40 9.43
C CYS A 259 -3.11 -5.12 10.03
N ASN A 260 -3.49 -3.85 10.19
CA ASN A 260 -4.83 -3.41 10.59
C ASN A 260 -5.35 -2.35 9.62
N LEU A 261 -6.68 -2.25 9.50
CA LEU A 261 -7.32 -1.18 8.76
C LEU A 261 -7.19 0.15 9.51
N ALA A 262 -6.81 1.20 8.78
CA ALA A 262 -6.86 2.57 9.28
C ALA A 262 -8.32 3.08 9.35
N LEU A 263 -9.15 2.63 8.41
CA LEU A 263 -10.59 2.88 8.37
C LEU A 263 -11.33 1.55 8.64
N PRO A 264 -11.79 1.28 9.87
CA PRO A 264 -12.59 0.08 10.13
C PRO A 264 -13.95 0.21 9.44
N LEU A 265 -14.49 -0.91 8.99
CA LEU A 265 -15.74 -0.94 8.22
C LEU A 265 -16.97 -0.99 9.11
N TRP A 266 -16.84 -1.52 10.33
CA TRP A 266 -17.96 -1.75 11.24
C TRP A 266 -17.59 -1.31 12.67
N ASP A 267 -17.98 -0.09 13.07
CA ASP A 267 -18.12 0.16 14.51
C ASP A 267 -19.22 -0.79 15.02
N GLU A 268 -18.93 -1.58 16.07
CA GLU A 268 -19.79 -2.57 16.73
C GLU A 268 -21.30 -2.36 16.50
N GLY A 269 -21.86 -3.07 15.52
CA GLY A 269 -23.31 -3.14 15.30
C GLY A 269 -23.87 -2.23 14.20
N VAL A 270 -24.27 -2.87 13.09
CA VAL A 270 -25.30 -2.46 12.12
C VAL A 270 -25.01 -1.19 11.32
N ASN A 271 -24.63 -1.34 10.04
CA ASN A 271 -24.86 -0.42 8.89
C ASN A 271 -24.74 1.11 9.10
N ASN A 272 -24.11 1.58 10.17
CA ASN A 272 -24.02 2.99 10.49
C ASN A 272 -22.77 3.58 9.84
N GLU A 273 -22.93 4.77 9.28
CA GLU A 273 -21.82 5.54 8.71
C GLU A 273 -20.73 5.71 9.77
N PHE A 274 -19.49 5.42 9.38
CA PHE A 274 -18.33 5.56 10.25
C PHE A 274 -18.32 6.96 10.88
N ASN A 275 -18.28 7.02 12.22
CA ASN A 275 -18.32 8.28 12.93
C ASN A 275 -16.98 9.03 12.79
N THR A 276 -16.92 9.90 11.78
CA THR A 276 -15.75 10.73 11.46
C THR A 276 -15.35 11.67 12.60
N SER A 277 -16.22 11.95 13.57
CA SER A 277 -15.89 12.80 14.73
C SER A 277 -14.75 12.24 15.60
N LYS A 278 -14.51 10.92 15.56
CA LYS A 278 -13.36 10.28 16.22
C LYS A 278 -12.04 10.48 15.46
N LEU A 279 -12.09 10.75 14.15
CA LEU A 279 -10.93 10.98 13.28
C LEU A 279 -10.65 12.47 13.02
N THR A 280 -11.64 13.33 13.19
CA THR A 280 -11.46 14.77 12.97
C THR A 280 -10.48 15.34 13.97
N ALA A 281 -9.31 15.76 13.47
CA ALA A 281 -8.59 16.88 14.06
C ALA A 281 -9.56 18.06 14.24
N PRO A 282 -9.34 18.95 15.23
CA PRO A 282 -10.23 20.09 15.46
C PRO A 282 -10.53 20.80 14.13
N LEU A 283 -11.81 21.07 13.86
CA LEU A 283 -12.30 21.87 12.74
C LEU A 283 -11.57 23.23 12.72
N ALA A 284 -10.38 23.28 12.15
CA ALA A 284 -9.52 24.44 12.09
C ALA A 284 -9.20 24.71 10.62
N ALA A 285 -9.75 25.82 10.13
CA ALA A 285 -9.73 26.33 8.76
C ALA A 285 -10.45 25.46 7.72
N THR A 286 -11.07 26.12 6.75
CA THR A 286 -11.59 25.49 5.53
C THR A 286 -10.43 24.82 4.78
N ARG A 287 -10.19 23.53 5.02
CA ARG A 287 -9.19 22.75 4.28
C ARG A 287 -9.55 22.77 2.80
N ARG A 288 -8.60 23.11 1.95
CA ARG A 288 -8.78 23.07 0.49
C ARG A 288 -8.54 21.63 0.05
N GLU A 289 -9.61 20.99 -0.40
CA GLU A 289 -9.64 19.57 -0.73
C GLU A 289 -10.12 19.33 -2.16
N ALA A 290 -9.51 18.36 -2.84
CA ALA A 290 -9.92 18.00 -4.20
C ALA A 290 -9.82 16.50 -4.48
N TYR A 291 -10.70 16.01 -5.34
CA TYR A 291 -10.43 14.81 -6.13
C TYR A 291 -9.51 15.17 -7.28
N ALA A 292 -8.53 14.32 -7.56
CA ALA A 292 -7.60 14.51 -8.66
C ALA A 292 -7.49 13.26 -9.53
N THR A 293 -7.43 13.45 -10.85
CA THR A 293 -7.05 12.39 -11.80
C THR A 293 -6.02 12.91 -12.80
N VAL A 294 -5.35 12.00 -13.51
CA VAL A 294 -4.31 12.35 -14.48
C VAL A 294 -4.61 11.66 -15.80
N LEU A 295 -4.58 12.41 -16.90
CA LEU A 295 -4.75 11.89 -18.25
C LEU A 295 -3.65 12.43 -19.16
N HIS A 296 -2.80 11.55 -19.67
CA HIS A 296 -1.65 11.94 -20.48
C HIS A 296 -1.40 10.97 -21.63
N SER A 297 -0.61 11.41 -22.63
CA SER A 297 -0.14 10.62 -23.77
C SER A 297 -1.20 10.14 -24.77
N SER A 298 -2.44 9.88 -24.34
CA SER A 298 -3.50 9.33 -25.18
C SER A 298 -4.89 9.74 -24.70
N VAL A 299 -5.85 9.77 -25.61
CA VAL A 299 -7.29 9.94 -25.34
C VAL A 299 -8.00 8.63 -24.97
N THR A 300 -7.29 7.49 -24.92
CA THR A 300 -7.86 6.17 -24.62
C THR A 300 -8.64 6.14 -23.30
N TYR A 301 -8.22 6.93 -22.31
CA TYR A 301 -8.86 7.00 -20.99
C TYR A 301 -9.85 8.16 -20.85
N LEU A 302 -10.15 8.90 -21.93
CA LEU A 302 -11.06 10.04 -21.91
C LEU A 302 -12.42 9.67 -21.33
N CYS A 303 -13.01 8.59 -21.86
CA CYS A 303 -14.32 8.13 -21.43
C CYS A 303 -14.33 7.69 -19.95
N GLY A 304 -13.26 7.01 -19.52
CA GLY A 304 -13.07 6.68 -18.10
C GLY A 304 -13.03 7.91 -17.20
N ALA A 305 -12.28 8.95 -17.59
CA ALA A 305 -12.21 10.20 -16.84
C ALA A 305 -13.56 10.95 -16.81
N ILE A 306 -14.36 10.91 -17.88
CA ILE A 306 -15.73 11.47 -17.89
C ILE A 306 -16.61 10.73 -16.88
N ILE A 307 -16.63 9.40 -16.94
CA ILE A 307 -17.42 8.55 -16.02
C ILE A 307 -16.99 8.76 -14.58
N LEU A 308 -15.67 8.84 -14.32
CA LEU A 308 -15.14 9.11 -13.00
C LEU A 308 -15.70 10.42 -12.44
N ALA A 309 -15.64 11.53 -13.19
CA ALA A 309 -16.23 12.81 -12.76
C ALA A 309 -17.72 12.69 -12.47
N GLN A 310 -18.49 12.06 -13.36
CA GLN A 310 -19.93 11.89 -13.18
C GLN A 310 -20.23 11.05 -11.93
N SER A 311 -19.49 9.97 -11.71
CA SER A 311 -19.64 9.10 -10.55
C SER A 311 -19.30 9.80 -9.23
N ILE A 312 -18.23 10.60 -9.20
CA ILE A 312 -17.85 11.43 -8.05
C ILE A 312 -18.94 12.47 -7.75
N ARG A 313 -19.42 13.20 -8.76
CA ARG A 313 -20.45 14.24 -8.57
C ARG A 313 -21.77 13.65 -8.04
N ARG A 314 -22.15 12.49 -8.54
CA ARG A 314 -23.35 11.77 -8.09
C ARG A 314 -23.27 11.28 -6.65
N SER A 315 -22.06 11.10 -6.12
CA SER A 315 -21.86 10.79 -4.71
C SER A 315 -22.20 11.95 -3.76
N GLY A 316 -22.47 13.15 -4.30
CA GLY A 316 -22.86 14.33 -3.52
C GLY A 316 -21.69 15.11 -2.94
N THR A 317 -20.45 14.86 -3.39
CA THR A 317 -19.29 15.59 -2.88
C THR A 317 -19.36 17.09 -3.20
N THR A 318 -18.78 17.88 -2.31
CA THR A 318 -18.63 19.34 -2.43
C THR A 318 -17.18 19.75 -2.73
N ARG A 319 -16.27 18.79 -2.90
CA ARG A 319 -14.84 19.06 -3.11
C ARG A 319 -14.56 19.35 -4.58
N ASP A 320 -13.46 20.05 -4.84
CA ASP A 320 -13.06 20.36 -6.20
C ASP A 320 -12.70 19.08 -6.97
N LEU A 321 -12.94 19.09 -8.28
CA LEU A 321 -12.53 18.02 -9.19
C LEU A 321 -11.43 18.55 -10.10
N LEU A 322 -10.23 18.00 -10.01
CA LEU A 322 -9.07 18.38 -10.82
C LEU A 322 -8.66 17.28 -11.80
N LEU A 323 -8.39 17.65 -13.05
CA LEU A 323 -7.79 16.75 -14.02
C LEU A 323 -6.50 17.36 -14.56
N LEU A 324 -5.39 16.65 -14.32
CA LEU A 324 -4.08 17.00 -14.85
C LEU A 324 -3.95 16.40 -16.24
N HIS A 325 -3.70 17.23 -17.24
CA HIS A 325 -3.52 16.79 -18.62
C HIS A 325 -2.26 17.35 -19.26
N ASP A 326 -1.76 16.71 -20.31
CA ASP A 326 -0.70 17.27 -21.13
C ASP A 326 -1.20 17.76 -22.50
N LYS A 327 -0.27 18.17 -23.36
CA LYS A 327 -0.58 18.74 -24.68
C LYS A 327 -1.03 17.68 -25.71
N SER A 328 -0.95 16.39 -25.40
CA SER A 328 -1.44 15.35 -26.32
C SER A 328 -2.96 15.23 -26.35
N ILE A 329 -3.67 15.93 -25.45
CA ILE A 329 -5.13 15.87 -25.35
C ILE A 329 -5.73 17.02 -26.17
N PRO A 330 -6.50 16.73 -27.24
CA PRO A 330 -7.07 17.76 -28.10
C PRO A 330 -8.10 18.63 -27.37
N GLN A 331 -8.27 19.88 -27.84
CA GLN A 331 -9.15 20.86 -27.19
C GLN A 331 -10.61 20.40 -27.08
N ASP A 332 -11.17 19.77 -28.12
CA ASP A 332 -12.55 19.23 -28.08
C ASP A 332 -12.74 18.16 -26.99
N LYS A 333 -11.66 17.44 -26.64
CA LYS A 333 -11.69 16.46 -25.54
C LYS A 333 -11.53 17.13 -24.19
N LEU A 334 -10.75 18.20 -24.11
CA LEU A 334 -10.66 19.04 -22.92
C LEU A 334 -12.01 19.68 -22.61
N ASP A 335 -12.70 20.22 -23.60
CA ASP A 335 -14.02 20.81 -23.44
C ASP A 335 -15.03 19.78 -22.88
N ALA A 336 -14.98 18.53 -23.33
CA ALA A 336 -15.79 17.44 -22.80
C ALA A 336 -15.45 17.08 -21.35
N LEU A 337 -14.16 17.07 -20.98
CA LEU A 337 -13.74 16.84 -19.59
C LEU A 337 -14.20 17.97 -18.68
N ALA A 338 -14.12 19.23 -19.14
CA ALA A 338 -14.64 20.38 -18.43
C ALA A 338 -16.17 20.29 -18.25
N ALA A 339 -16.91 19.93 -19.31
CA ALA A 339 -18.35 19.71 -19.26
C ALA A 339 -18.75 18.58 -18.31
N ALA A 340 -17.94 17.52 -18.20
CA ALA A 340 -18.13 16.45 -17.22
C ALA A 340 -17.99 16.95 -15.76
N GLY A 341 -17.24 18.03 -15.54
CA GLY A 341 -17.07 18.69 -14.24
C GLY A 341 -15.63 18.82 -13.77
N TRP A 342 -14.64 18.49 -14.61
CA TRP A 342 -13.24 18.65 -14.26
C TRP A 342 -12.76 20.10 -14.41
N THR A 343 -12.05 20.58 -13.40
CA THR A 343 -11.17 21.74 -13.54
C THR A 343 -9.83 21.27 -14.10
N LEU A 344 -9.50 21.77 -15.29
CA LEU A 344 -8.34 21.29 -16.05
C LEU A 344 -7.04 21.98 -15.62
N ARG A 345 -5.98 21.20 -15.51
CA ARG A 345 -4.62 21.66 -15.20
C ARG A 345 -3.62 21.12 -16.22
N LEU A 346 -3.06 22.01 -17.03
CA LEU A 346 -2.01 21.64 -17.97
C LEU A 346 -0.70 21.33 -17.23
N ILE A 347 -0.13 20.17 -17.48
CA ILE A 347 1.15 19.71 -16.93
C ILE A 347 2.15 19.36 -18.03
N LYS A 348 3.44 19.39 -17.65
CA LYS A 348 4.51 18.82 -18.47
C LYS A 348 4.70 17.35 -18.09
N ARG A 349 4.55 16.45 -19.07
CA ARG A 349 4.80 15.01 -18.90
C ARG A 349 6.17 14.74 -18.29
N ILE A 350 6.23 13.70 -17.45
CA ILE A 350 7.45 13.22 -16.83
C ILE A 350 7.71 11.83 -17.42
N ARG A 351 8.84 11.70 -18.11
CA ARG A 351 9.27 10.41 -18.65
C ARG A 351 9.84 9.53 -17.54
N ASN A 352 9.41 8.27 -17.48
CA ASN A 352 10.08 7.22 -16.75
C ASN A 352 11.39 6.88 -17.49
N PRO A 353 12.57 7.14 -16.89
CA PRO A 353 13.85 6.90 -17.56
C PRO A 353 14.11 5.43 -17.85
N LYS A 354 13.49 4.50 -17.11
CA LYS A 354 13.68 3.04 -17.24
C LYS A 354 12.65 2.37 -18.16
N ALA A 355 11.65 3.11 -18.64
CA ALA A 355 10.67 2.58 -19.57
C ALA A 355 11.16 2.63 -21.02
N GLU A 356 10.82 1.59 -21.79
CA GLU A 356 11.02 1.55 -23.23
C GLU A 356 10.18 2.63 -23.93
N PRO A 357 10.71 3.32 -24.95
CA PRO A 357 9.96 4.32 -25.71
C PRO A 357 8.68 3.74 -26.33
N GLY A 358 7.59 4.49 -26.29
CA GLY A 358 6.30 4.11 -26.86
C GLY A 358 5.47 3.13 -26.01
N THR A 359 5.98 2.71 -24.84
CA THR A 359 5.24 1.82 -23.93
C THR A 359 4.29 2.60 -23.03
N TYR A 360 3.29 1.88 -22.48
CA TYR A 360 2.34 2.42 -21.50
C TYR A 360 3.05 3.12 -20.31
N ASN A 361 4.15 2.53 -19.83
CA ASN A 361 4.91 3.02 -18.69
C ASN A 361 5.83 4.21 -19.00
N GLU A 362 5.95 4.65 -20.26
CA GLU A 362 6.90 5.71 -20.62
C GLU A 362 6.65 7.03 -19.87
N HIS A 363 5.39 7.37 -19.61
CA HIS A 363 5.00 8.67 -19.05
C HIS A 363 4.22 8.58 -17.74
N ASN A 364 4.10 7.39 -17.16
CA ASN A 364 3.34 7.15 -15.92
C ASN A 364 3.83 8.01 -14.73
N TYR A 365 5.11 8.38 -14.70
CA TYR A 365 5.68 9.28 -13.69
C TYR A 365 5.09 10.71 -13.76
N SER A 366 4.28 11.03 -14.78
CA SER A 366 3.48 12.26 -14.79
C SER A 366 2.53 12.34 -13.59
N LYS A 367 2.17 11.21 -12.97
CA LYS A 367 1.47 11.12 -11.68
C LYS A 367 2.17 11.88 -10.55
N PHE A 368 3.50 12.06 -10.61
CA PHE A 368 4.22 12.85 -9.61
C PHE A 368 3.79 14.32 -9.57
N ARG A 369 3.15 14.83 -10.64
CA ARG A 369 2.61 16.19 -10.69
C ARG A 369 1.50 16.44 -9.66
N LEU A 370 0.87 15.39 -9.13
CA LEU A 370 -0.09 15.48 -8.04
C LEU A 370 0.49 16.19 -6.81
N TRP A 371 1.78 16.01 -6.52
CA TRP A 371 2.46 16.68 -5.41
C TRP A 371 2.72 18.17 -5.66
N GLN A 372 2.42 18.71 -6.84
CA GLN A 372 2.56 20.14 -7.13
C GLN A 372 1.25 20.92 -7.00
N LEU A 373 0.16 20.27 -6.62
CA LEU A 373 -1.14 20.90 -6.38
C LEU A 373 -1.17 21.64 -5.03
N ASN A 374 -0.21 22.53 -4.82
CA ASN A 374 0.04 23.22 -3.55
C ASN A 374 -1.09 24.20 -3.15
N GLU A 375 -2.04 24.46 -4.05
CA GLU A 375 -3.27 25.17 -3.71
C GLU A 375 -4.27 24.33 -2.90
N TYR A 376 -4.00 23.02 -2.72
CA TYR A 376 -4.78 22.10 -1.89
C TYR A 376 -3.97 21.61 -0.71
N ASP A 377 -4.63 21.45 0.44
CA ASP A 377 -4.04 20.88 1.65
C ASP A 377 -4.01 19.34 1.58
N LYS A 378 -5.00 18.76 0.89
CA LYS A 378 -5.14 17.31 0.70
C LYS A 378 -5.90 17.01 -0.59
N ILE A 379 -5.50 15.95 -1.27
CA ILE A 379 -6.21 15.43 -2.44
C ILE A 379 -6.46 13.93 -2.31
N ILE A 380 -7.57 13.47 -2.86
CA ILE A 380 -7.79 12.05 -3.15
C ILE A 380 -7.50 11.85 -4.63
N PHE A 381 -6.40 11.19 -4.93
CA PHE A 381 -6.14 10.75 -6.29
C PHE A 381 -6.99 9.53 -6.62
N VAL A 382 -7.61 9.53 -7.79
CA VAL A 382 -8.39 8.40 -8.33
C VAL A 382 -8.01 8.18 -9.81
N ASP A 383 -7.54 6.97 -10.15
CA ASP A 383 -7.24 6.60 -11.54
C ASP A 383 -8.53 6.68 -12.39
N SER A 384 -8.37 7.06 -13.67
CA SER A 384 -9.50 7.25 -14.60
C SER A 384 -10.24 5.97 -15.01
N ASP A 385 -9.78 4.81 -14.56
CA ASP A 385 -10.44 3.50 -14.71
C ASP A 385 -11.12 3.03 -13.42
N VAL A 386 -11.34 3.95 -12.48
CA VAL A 386 -12.14 3.72 -11.28
C VAL A 386 -13.54 4.34 -11.46
N VAL A 387 -14.54 3.65 -10.90
CA VAL A 387 -15.91 4.15 -10.79
C VAL A 387 -16.27 4.32 -9.32
N VAL A 388 -16.75 5.50 -8.94
CA VAL A 388 -17.17 5.79 -7.57
C VAL A 388 -18.66 5.45 -7.40
N LEU A 389 -18.97 4.60 -6.44
CA LEU A 389 -20.33 4.16 -6.11
C LEU A 389 -20.88 4.82 -4.83
N ARG A 390 -20.00 5.26 -3.92
CA ARG A 390 -20.32 6.03 -2.71
C ARG A 390 -19.28 7.11 -2.50
N SER A 391 -19.63 8.15 -1.76
CA SER A 391 -18.70 9.25 -1.48
C SER A 391 -17.43 8.73 -0.81
N LEU A 392 -16.28 9.12 -1.38
CA LEU A 392 -14.95 8.84 -0.84
C LEU A 392 -14.48 9.96 0.09
N ASP A 393 -15.34 10.94 0.41
CA ASP A 393 -14.96 12.14 1.18
C ASP A 393 -14.40 11.79 2.56
N ILE A 394 -14.78 10.65 3.13
CA ILE A 394 -14.24 10.13 4.39
C ILE A 394 -12.70 10.00 4.36
N LEU A 395 -12.11 9.76 3.18
CA LEU A 395 -10.67 9.62 3.03
C LEU A 395 -9.90 10.93 3.26
N PHE A 396 -10.54 12.10 3.14
CA PHE A 396 -9.91 13.38 3.47
C PHE A 396 -9.58 13.51 4.97
N SER A 397 -10.17 12.68 5.83
CA SER A 397 -9.83 12.61 7.25
C SER A 397 -8.50 11.92 7.53
N PHE A 398 -7.88 11.27 6.53
CA PHE A 398 -6.67 10.47 6.72
C PHE A 398 -5.43 11.17 6.16
N PRO A 399 -4.25 10.98 6.76
CA PRO A 399 -3.00 11.54 6.27
C PRO A 399 -2.42 10.74 5.09
N GLN A 400 -1.52 11.36 4.33
CA GLN A 400 -0.70 10.67 3.33
C GLN A 400 0.33 9.75 4.01
N MET A 401 0.65 8.55 3.54
CA MET A 401 0.08 7.81 2.43
C MET A 401 -0.97 6.84 2.96
N SER A 402 -2.20 6.99 2.50
CA SER A 402 -3.30 6.07 2.80
C SER A 402 -3.89 5.54 1.50
N ALA A 403 -4.03 4.22 1.38
CA ALA A 403 -4.44 3.55 0.15
C ALA A 403 -4.95 2.13 0.45
N ALA A 404 -5.61 1.49 -0.51
CA ALA A 404 -5.99 0.08 -0.38
C ALA A 404 -4.79 -0.84 -0.64
N GLY A 405 -4.83 -2.04 -0.05
CA GLY A 405 -3.83 -3.08 -0.29
C GLY A 405 -3.83 -3.61 -1.73
N ASN A 406 -2.70 -4.16 -2.14
CA ASN A 406 -2.52 -4.99 -3.33
C ASN A 406 -1.77 -6.27 -2.91
N ASP A 407 -1.34 -7.10 -3.85
CA ASP A 407 -0.54 -8.30 -3.58
C ASP A 407 0.77 -7.98 -2.86
N GLY A 408 1.14 -8.76 -1.85
CA GLY A 408 2.34 -8.53 -1.02
C GLY A 408 2.23 -7.33 -0.05
N SER A 409 3.37 -6.79 0.36
CA SER A 409 3.47 -5.69 1.35
C SER A 409 3.29 -4.29 0.76
N ILE A 410 2.48 -4.15 -0.29
CA ILE A 410 2.38 -2.94 -1.11
C ILE A 410 0.93 -2.45 -1.24
N PHE A 411 0.78 -1.17 -1.53
CA PHE A 411 -0.51 -0.56 -1.83
C PHE A 411 -0.77 -0.48 -3.33
N ASN A 412 -2.06 -0.47 -3.69
CA ASN A 412 -2.51 -0.13 -5.03
C ASN A 412 -2.54 1.40 -5.21
N SER A 413 -1.99 1.91 -6.32
CA SER A 413 -1.89 3.36 -6.56
C SER A 413 -3.09 3.98 -7.28
N GLY A 414 -4.19 3.23 -7.42
CA GLY A 414 -5.40 3.66 -8.10
C GLY A 414 -6.30 4.57 -7.27
N VAL A 415 -6.26 4.47 -5.94
CA VAL A 415 -6.90 5.40 -5.02
C VAL A 415 -5.92 5.72 -3.89
N MET A 416 -5.50 6.98 -3.77
CA MET A 416 -4.48 7.40 -2.80
C MET A 416 -4.85 8.73 -2.15
N VAL A 417 -4.63 8.82 -0.84
CA VAL A 417 -4.66 10.09 -0.12
C VAL A 417 -3.28 10.74 -0.17
N ILE A 418 -3.21 11.95 -0.71
CA ILE A 418 -1.97 12.69 -0.97
C ILE A 418 -2.05 14.06 -0.31
N GLU A 419 -0.92 14.50 0.26
CA GLU A 419 -0.74 15.86 0.78
C GLU A 419 0.28 16.56 -0.12
N PRO A 420 -0.18 17.42 -1.07
CA PRO A 420 0.70 18.05 -2.03
C PRO A 420 1.89 18.77 -1.38
N SER A 421 3.06 18.62 -1.98
CA SER A 421 4.31 19.24 -1.55
C SER A 421 5.31 19.31 -2.69
N ASN A 422 5.78 20.53 -2.96
CA ASN A 422 6.88 20.74 -3.90
C ASN A 422 8.18 20.08 -3.40
N CYS A 423 8.37 19.95 -2.09
CA CYS A 423 9.52 19.22 -1.55
C CYS A 423 9.41 17.72 -1.90
N THR A 424 8.26 17.10 -1.62
CA THR A 424 8.01 15.70 -1.97
C THR A 424 8.17 15.49 -3.48
N PHE A 425 7.62 16.36 -4.32
CA PHE A 425 7.81 16.31 -5.77
C PHE A 425 9.30 16.32 -6.16
N LYS A 426 10.11 17.21 -5.57
CA LYS A 426 11.57 17.26 -5.82
C LYS A 426 12.24 15.95 -5.39
N THR A 427 11.82 15.35 -4.28
CA THR A 427 12.32 14.05 -3.82
C THR A 427 11.97 12.93 -4.81
N LEU A 428 10.72 12.84 -5.28
CA LEU A 428 10.32 11.88 -6.33
C LEU A 428 11.18 12.06 -7.59
N MET A 429 11.38 13.31 -8.02
CA MET A 429 12.18 13.63 -9.21
C MET A 429 13.68 13.35 -9.05
N ARG A 430 14.24 13.54 -7.85
CA ARG A 430 15.62 13.19 -7.50
C ARG A 430 15.84 11.69 -7.62
N HIS A 431 14.91 10.90 -7.10
CA HIS A 431 15.00 9.44 -7.09
C HIS A 431 14.54 8.75 -8.37
N ARG A 432 13.97 9.48 -9.34
CA ARG A 432 13.39 8.92 -10.59
C ARG A 432 14.32 8.00 -11.38
N LYS A 433 15.64 8.17 -11.28
CA LYS A 433 16.65 7.36 -12.00
C LYS A 433 17.16 6.19 -11.14
N ASP A 434 17.18 6.37 -9.83
CA ASP A 434 17.88 5.46 -8.92
C ASP A 434 16.95 4.36 -8.43
N VAL A 435 15.71 4.70 -8.09
CA VAL A 435 14.70 3.73 -7.65
C VAL A 435 14.33 2.77 -8.79
N VAL A 436 14.24 1.48 -8.46
CA VAL A 436 13.76 0.44 -9.37
C VAL A 436 12.30 0.16 -9.03
N SER A 437 11.40 0.47 -9.96
CA SER A 437 9.98 0.14 -9.81
C SER A 437 9.77 -1.34 -10.11
N TYR A 438 9.21 -2.10 -9.17
CA TYR A 438 9.02 -3.55 -9.31
C TYR A 438 8.13 -3.94 -10.50
N ASN A 439 7.21 -3.06 -10.94
CA ASN A 439 6.34 -3.26 -12.10
C ASN A 439 6.66 -2.32 -13.28
N GLY A 440 7.79 -1.59 -13.22
CA GLY A 440 8.12 -0.53 -14.18
C GLY A 440 7.17 0.67 -14.15
N GLY A 441 6.17 0.64 -13.27
CA GLY A 441 5.07 1.59 -13.10
C GLY A 441 5.38 2.75 -12.16
N ASP A 442 4.45 3.70 -12.05
CA ASP A 442 4.39 4.65 -10.93
C ASP A 442 4.07 3.93 -9.60
N GLN A 443 3.15 2.96 -9.57
CA GLN A 443 2.83 2.18 -8.36
C GLN A 443 4.08 1.57 -7.71
N GLY A 444 4.91 0.91 -8.51
CA GLY A 444 6.13 0.30 -7.98
C GLY A 444 7.17 1.31 -7.54
N PHE A 445 7.22 2.48 -8.18
CA PHE A 445 8.10 3.56 -7.72
C PHE A 445 7.62 4.14 -6.38
N LEU A 446 6.32 4.40 -6.26
CA LEU A 446 5.73 4.98 -5.05
C LEU A 446 5.85 4.04 -3.85
N ASN A 447 5.70 2.73 -4.04
CA ASN A 447 5.87 1.72 -2.99
C ASN A 447 7.33 1.56 -2.50
N GLU A 448 8.32 2.01 -3.27
CA GLU A 448 9.73 2.04 -2.82
C GLU A 448 10.07 3.29 -2.02
N LEU A 449 9.31 4.39 -2.17
CA LEU A 449 9.52 5.64 -1.44
C LEU A 449 8.61 5.78 -0.22
N PHE A 450 7.32 5.49 -0.37
CA PHE A 450 6.32 5.53 0.70
C PHE A 450 6.16 4.15 1.31
N VAL A 451 7.16 3.70 2.06
CA VAL A 451 7.17 2.34 2.62
C VAL A 451 6.28 2.20 3.85
N TRP A 452 6.04 3.30 4.58
CA TRP A 452 5.12 3.33 5.71
C TRP A 452 3.79 3.98 5.31
N TRP A 453 2.83 3.12 4.95
CA TRP A 453 1.51 3.49 4.45
C TRP A 453 0.39 2.86 5.29
N HIS A 454 -0.82 3.38 5.18
CA HIS A 454 -1.96 2.97 6.00
C HIS A 454 -3.03 2.31 5.14
N ARG A 455 -3.44 1.10 5.54
CA ARG A 455 -4.36 0.27 4.75
C ARG A 455 -5.79 0.73 4.90
N MET A 456 -6.38 1.04 3.76
CA MET A 456 -7.81 1.22 3.59
C MET A 456 -8.46 -0.11 3.22
N PRO A 457 -9.73 -0.34 3.59
CA PRO A 457 -10.44 -1.55 3.20
C PRO A 457 -10.54 -1.63 1.67
N ARG A 458 -10.45 -2.83 1.07
CA ARG A 458 -10.60 -3.04 -0.38
C ARG A 458 -11.87 -2.45 -0.96
N ARG A 459 -12.92 -2.25 -0.15
CA ARG A 459 -14.15 -1.57 -0.58
C ARG A 459 -13.90 -0.13 -1.08
N VAL A 460 -12.81 0.51 -0.65
CA VAL A 460 -12.37 1.84 -1.11
C VAL A 460 -11.79 1.81 -2.53
N ASN A 461 -11.13 0.72 -2.91
CA ASN A 461 -10.52 0.53 -4.23
C ASN A 461 -10.68 -0.93 -4.66
N TYR A 462 -11.90 -1.30 -5.08
CA TYR A 462 -12.24 -2.70 -5.28
C TYR A 462 -11.79 -3.21 -6.64
N LEU A 463 -10.73 -4.02 -6.67
CA LEU A 463 -10.13 -4.49 -7.91
C LEU A 463 -11.01 -5.51 -8.64
N LYS A 464 -11.37 -5.21 -9.90
CA LYS A 464 -12.05 -6.13 -10.83
C LYS A 464 -11.08 -7.21 -11.34
N ASN A 465 -10.79 -8.19 -10.49
CA ASN A 465 -10.02 -9.40 -10.82
C ASN A 465 -10.66 -10.66 -10.21
N PHE A 466 -10.33 -11.82 -10.72
CA PHE A 466 -10.90 -13.12 -10.34
C PHE A 466 -9.82 -14.21 -10.37
N TRP A 467 -8.70 -13.98 -9.67
CA TRP A 467 -7.48 -14.78 -9.80
C TRP A 467 -7.59 -16.22 -9.29
N ALA A 468 -8.28 -16.48 -8.16
CA ALA A 468 -8.36 -17.85 -7.67
C ALA A 468 -9.25 -18.74 -8.55
N ASN A 469 -10.01 -18.14 -9.48
CA ASN A 469 -10.88 -18.80 -10.44
C ASN A 469 -11.84 -19.82 -9.78
N THR A 470 -12.21 -19.59 -8.51
CA THR A 470 -13.19 -20.40 -7.80
C THR A 470 -14.58 -19.83 -8.00
N THR A 471 -15.58 -20.69 -8.15
CA THR A 471 -16.98 -20.27 -8.30
C THR A 471 -17.45 -19.45 -7.11
N GLY A 472 -17.04 -19.83 -5.89
CA GLY A 472 -17.44 -19.14 -4.65
C GLY A 472 -16.90 -17.72 -4.54
N GLU A 473 -15.59 -17.51 -4.75
CA GLU A 473 -15.00 -16.16 -4.75
C GLU A 473 -15.65 -15.31 -5.83
N ARG A 474 -15.78 -15.82 -7.05
CA ARG A 474 -16.40 -15.09 -8.15
C ARG A 474 -17.81 -14.62 -7.81
N MET A 475 -18.65 -15.51 -7.29
CA MET A 475 -20.01 -15.17 -6.86
C MET A 475 -20.02 -14.08 -5.78
N MET A 476 -19.11 -14.16 -4.80
CA MET A 476 -18.99 -13.18 -3.73
C MET A 476 -18.59 -11.80 -4.27
N LYS A 477 -17.58 -11.74 -5.15
CA LYS A 477 -17.12 -10.48 -5.76
C LYS A 477 -18.19 -9.88 -6.67
N GLU A 478 -18.84 -10.69 -7.50
CA GLU A 478 -19.94 -10.25 -8.37
C GLU A 478 -21.16 -9.77 -7.57
N HIS A 479 -21.46 -10.40 -6.43
CA HIS A 479 -22.49 -9.92 -5.50
C HIS A 479 -22.16 -8.53 -4.95
N LEU A 480 -20.92 -8.28 -4.50
CA LEU A 480 -20.50 -6.96 -4.01
C LEU A 480 -20.57 -5.87 -5.09
N ILE A 481 -20.31 -6.22 -6.35
CA ILE A 481 -20.40 -5.29 -7.50
C ILE A 481 -21.86 -4.92 -7.81
N THR A 482 -22.81 -5.84 -7.58
CA THR A 482 -24.20 -5.70 -8.04
C THR A 482 -25.18 -5.25 -6.96
N VAL A 483 -24.85 -5.45 -5.68
CA VAL A 483 -25.73 -5.13 -4.56
C VAL A 483 -26.14 -3.65 -4.53
N GLU A 484 -27.42 -3.41 -4.24
CA GLU A 484 -28.01 -2.08 -4.03
C GLU A 484 -28.68 -2.02 -2.64
N PRO A 485 -28.49 -0.95 -1.85
CA PRO A 485 -27.55 0.15 -2.09
C PRO A 485 -26.10 -0.35 -2.14
N PRO A 486 -25.18 0.39 -2.81
CA PRO A 486 -23.81 -0.09 -2.99
C PRO A 486 -23.12 -0.34 -1.65
N LYS A 487 -22.46 -1.50 -1.51
CA LYS A 487 -21.57 -1.76 -0.36
C LYS A 487 -20.15 -1.26 -0.60
N LEU A 488 -19.72 -1.29 -1.86
CA LEU A 488 -18.42 -0.78 -2.31
C LEU A 488 -18.46 0.75 -2.40
N TYR A 489 -17.34 1.39 -2.07
CA TYR A 489 -17.15 2.81 -2.34
C TYR A 489 -16.72 3.05 -3.79
N SER A 490 -15.87 2.19 -4.34
CA SER A 490 -15.46 2.28 -5.74
C SER A 490 -15.10 0.91 -6.34
N ILE A 491 -15.10 0.82 -7.67
CA ILE A 491 -14.64 -0.35 -8.44
C ILE A 491 -13.49 0.10 -9.35
N HIS A 492 -12.36 -0.60 -9.31
CA HIS A 492 -11.20 -0.39 -10.18
C HIS A 492 -11.18 -1.41 -11.31
N TYR A 493 -11.41 -0.96 -12.55
CA TYR A 493 -11.55 -1.81 -13.72
C TYR A 493 -10.20 -2.23 -14.29
N LEU A 494 -9.65 -3.35 -13.83
CA LEU A 494 -8.46 -3.98 -14.40
C LEU A 494 -8.76 -4.69 -15.73
N GLY A 495 -7.69 -5.06 -16.46
CA GLY A 495 -7.78 -5.63 -17.81
C GLY A 495 -8.20 -4.60 -18.87
N LEU A 496 -8.85 -5.07 -19.92
CA LEU A 496 -9.51 -4.21 -20.91
C LEU A 496 -10.64 -3.43 -20.25
N LYS A 497 -10.71 -2.14 -20.58
CA LYS A 497 -11.66 -1.20 -19.97
C LYS A 497 -13.04 -1.31 -20.61
N PRO A 498 -14.15 -1.10 -19.88
CA PRO A 498 -15.50 -1.29 -20.41
C PRO A 498 -15.79 -0.51 -21.70
N TRP A 499 -15.30 0.73 -21.80
CA TRP A 499 -15.48 1.56 -23.00
C TRP A 499 -14.72 1.06 -24.23
N LEU A 500 -13.76 0.15 -24.08
CA LEU A 500 -13.03 -0.52 -25.17
C LEU A 500 -13.70 -1.83 -25.62
N CYS A 501 -14.71 -2.30 -24.89
CA CYS A 501 -15.53 -3.44 -25.21
C CYS A 501 -16.83 -3.00 -25.87
N TYR A 502 -17.52 -3.94 -26.52
CA TYR A 502 -18.93 -3.74 -26.83
C TYR A 502 -19.75 -3.70 -25.54
N ARG A 503 -20.88 -2.99 -25.56
CA ARG A 503 -21.83 -2.89 -24.45
C ARG A 503 -22.37 -4.26 -24.02
N ASP A 504 -22.51 -5.17 -24.97
CA ASP A 504 -23.23 -6.44 -24.78
C ASP A 504 -22.57 -7.40 -23.78
N TYR A 505 -21.23 -7.36 -23.63
CA TYR A 505 -20.47 -8.24 -22.73
C TYR A 505 -19.05 -7.71 -22.47
N ASP A 506 -18.39 -8.25 -21.44
CA ASP A 506 -16.99 -7.92 -21.15
C ASP A 506 -16.03 -8.58 -22.14
N CYS A 507 -15.43 -7.80 -23.04
CA CYS A 507 -14.50 -8.31 -24.06
C CYS A 507 -13.20 -8.91 -23.51
N ASN A 508 -12.93 -8.78 -22.21
CA ASN A 508 -11.88 -9.57 -21.54
C ASN A 508 -12.11 -11.09 -21.68
N TRP A 509 -13.35 -11.55 -21.91
CA TRP A 509 -13.66 -12.96 -22.18
C TRP A 509 -13.02 -13.51 -23.46
N ASP A 510 -12.74 -12.64 -24.44
CA ASP A 510 -12.22 -13.04 -25.76
C ASP A 510 -10.70 -13.17 -25.80
N ILE A 511 -9.98 -12.83 -24.73
CA ILE A 511 -8.51 -12.86 -24.68
C ILE A 511 -8.04 -13.70 -23.50
N ASP A 512 -7.29 -14.77 -23.78
CA ASP A 512 -6.94 -15.84 -22.82
C ASP A 512 -6.37 -15.30 -21.49
N ASP A 513 -5.35 -14.45 -21.58
CA ASP A 513 -4.65 -13.87 -20.43
C ASP A 513 -5.44 -12.73 -19.75
N GLN A 514 -6.53 -12.26 -20.34
CA GLN A 514 -7.42 -11.24 -19.78
C GLN A 514 -8.64 -11.82 -19.06
N ARG A 515 -8.92 -13.12 -19.22
CA ARG A 515 -10.09 -13.78 -18.61
C ARG A 515 -10.14 -13.64 -17.08
N VAL A 516 -8.98 -13.49 -16.44
CA VAL A 516 -8.89 -13.21 -14.98
C VAL A 516 -9.50 -11.87 -14.57
N TYR A 517 -9.77 -10.97 -15.52
CA TYR A 517 -10.44 -9.69 -15.29
C TYR A 517 -11.89 -9.67 -15.81
N ALA A 518 -12.35 -10.73 -16.48
CA ALA A 518 -13.63 -10.71 -17.19
C ALA A 518 -14.83 -10.82 -16.26
N SER A 519 -15.79 -9.90 -16.38
CA SER A 519 -17.05 -9.90 -15.62
C SER A 519 -18.14 -9.07 -16.30
N ASP A 520 -19.18 -9.73 -16.80
CA ASP A 520 -20.30 -9.06 -17.45
C ASP A 520 -21.11 -8.20 -16.48
N VAL A 521 -21.21 -8.62 -15.21
CA VAL A 521 -21.90 -7.81 -14.19
C VAL A 521 -21.16 -6.51 -13.92
N ALA A 522 -19.82 -6.53 -13.92
CA ALA A 522 -19.02 -5.32 -13.78
C ALA A 522 -19.14 -4.42 -15.02
N ASN A 523 -19.15 -5.02 -16.22
CA ASN A 523 -19.37 -4.31 -17.48
C ASN A 523 -20.74 -3.63 -17.51
N GLN A 524 -21.81 -4.37 -17.17
CA GLN A 524 -23.17 -3.85 -17.07
C GLN A 524 -23.28 -2.72 -16.05
N ARG A 525 -22.62 -2.84 -14.89
CA ARG A 525 -22.57 -1.78 -13.87
C ARG A 525 -21.97 -0.49 -14.43
N TRP A 526 -20.88 -0.59 -15.18
CA TRP A 526 -20.25 0.57 -15.82
C TRP A 526 -21.17 1.20 -16.87
N TRP A 527 -21.81 0.38 -17.71
CA TRP A 527 -22.74 0.85 -18.75
C TRP A 527 -24.00 1.48 -18.19
N LYS A 528 -24.51 1.01 -17.04
CA LYS A 528 -25.61 1.66 -16.32
C LYS A 528 -25.28 3.11 -15.97
N LEU A 529 -24.06 3.36 -15.48
CA LEU A 529 -23.63 4.73 -15.16
C LEU A 529 -23.43 5.58 -16.41
N HIS A 530 -22.90 4.98 -17.47
CA HIS A 530 -22.75 5.66 -18.76
C HIS A 530 -24.10 6.12 -19.32
N ASP A 531 -25.10 5.23 -19.31
CA ASP A 531 -26.42 5.50 -19.89
C ASP A 531 -27.21 6.54 -19.07
N GLU A 532 -26.83 6.78 -17.82
CA GLU A 532 -27.38 7.84 -16.95
C GLU A 532 -26.70 9.21 -17.17
N MET A 533 -25.61 9.29 -17.94
CA MET A 533 -24.95 10.58 -18.28
C MET A 533 -25.69 11.32 -19.38
N ASP A 534 -25.43 12.63 -19.50
CA ASP A 534 -25.90 13.43 -20.63
C ASP A 534 -25.41 12.87 -21.98
N GLU A 535 -26.28 12.83 -22.99
CA GLU A 535 -25.97 12.28 -24.32
C GLU A 535 -24.76 12.97 -24.98
N SER A 536 -24.54 14.26 -24.72
CA SER A 536 -23.38 14.99 -25.23
C SER A 536 -22.06 14.43 -24.71
N LEU A 537 -22.05 13.90 -23.48
CA LEU A 537 -20.88 13.27 -22.87
C LEU A 537 -20.71 11.82 -23.35
N GLN A 538 -21.81 11.09 -23.51
CA GLN A 538 -21.80 9.71 -24.04
C GLN A 538 -21.14 9.62 -25.42
N PHE A 539 -21.30 10.65 -26.25
CA PHE A 539 -20.68 10.73 -27.57
C PHE A 539 -19.14 10.58 -27.54
N HIS A 540 -18.48 10.98 -26.45
CA HIS A 540 -17.03 10.89 -26.30
C HIS A 540 -16.52 9.47 -25.98
N CYS A 541 -17.42 8.50 -25.81
CA CYS A 541 -17.14 7.10 -25.48
C CYS A 541 -17.23 6.15 -26.69
N ARG A 542 -17.07 6.67 -27.92
CA ARG A 542 -17.07 5.89 -29.17
C ARG A 542 -15.82 5.00 -29.32
N LEU A 543 -15.99 3.92 -30.08
CA LEU A 543 -14.88 3.04 -30.47
C LEU A 543 -14.16 3.64 -31.69
N SER A 544 -12.83 3.58 -31.69
CA SER A 544 -12.06 3.89 -32.89
C SER A 544 -12.20 2.78 -33.93
N GLU A 545 -12.08 3.11 -35.22
CA GLU A 545 -12.08 2.10 -36.30
C GLU A 545 -11.09 0.97 -36.06
N ARG A 546 -9.89 1.32 -35.57
CA ARG A 546 -8.88 0.33 -35.17
C ARG A 546 -9.40 -0.59 -34.08
N ARG A 547 -10.02 -0.07 -33.02
CA ARG A 547 -10.53 -0.90 -31.92
C ARG A 547 -11.67 -1.80 -32.37
N LYS A 548 -12.55 -1.35 -33.28
CA LYS A 548 -13.61 -2.20 -33.87
C LYS A 548 -13.01 -3.41 -34.60
N ILE A 549 -11.95 -3.19 -35.39
CA ILE A 549 -11.22 -4.27 -36.08
C ILE A 549 -10.58 -5.22 -35.07
N GLU A 550 -9.93 -4.70 -34.03
CA GLU A 550 -9.32 -5.50 -32.97
C GLU A 550 -10.37 -6.35 -32.23
N LEU A 551 -11.54 -5.81 -31.88
CA LEU A 551 -12.63 -6.58 -31.25
C LEU A 551 -13.12 -7.74 -32.13
N LEU A 552 -13.26 -7.53 -33.45
CA LEU A 552 -13.63 -8.60 -34.39
C LEU A 552 -12.53 -9.66 -34.48
N TRP A 553 -11.27 -9.25 -34.42
CA TRP A 553 -10.13 -10.14 -34.40
C TRP A 553 -10.07 -10.98 -33.12
N ASP A 554 -10.22 -10.34 -31.96
CA ASP A 554 -10.22 -10.97 -30.63
C ASP A 554 -11.29 -12.09 -30.59
N ARG A 555 -12.53 -11.77 -30.99
CA ARG A 555 -13.64 -12.75 -31.09
C ARG A 555 -13.33 -13.90 -32.04
N LYS A 556 -12.75 -13.62 -33.21
CA LYS A 556 -12.35 -14.65 -34.18
C LYS A 556 -11.29 -15.59 -33.59
N MET A 557 -10.34 -15.05 -32.85
CA MET A 557 -9.28 -15.82 -32.21
C MET A 557 -9.81 -16.66 -31.05
N ALA A 558 -10.69 -16.11 -30.21
CA ALA A 558 -11.41 -16.86 -29.17
C ALA A 558 -12.20 -18.05 -29.75
N GLY A 559 -12.89 -17.83 -30.88
CA GLY A 559 -13.60 -18.90 -31.58
C GLY A 559 -12.70 -19.98 -32.15
N LYS A 560 -11.54 -19.61 -32.70
CA LYS A 560 -10.52 -20.59 -33.15
C LYS A 560 -9.91 -21.37 -31.98
N ALA A 561 -9.72 -20.71 -30.84
CA ALA A 561 -9.20 -21.34 -29.63
C ALA A 561 -10.24 -22.23 -28.93
N GLY A 562 -11.52 -22.10 -29.28
CA GLY A 562 -12.60 -22.92 -28.71
C GLY A 562 -12.92 -22.56 -27.26
N PHE A 563 -12.92 -21.26 -26.93
CA PHE A 563 -13.22 -20.81 -25.57
C PHE A 563 -14.60 -21.29 -25.10
N PRO A 564 -14.67 -21.97 -23.93
CA PRO A 564 -15.85 -22.76 -23.53
C PRO A 564 -17.05 -21.94 -23.07
N ASP A 565 -16.84 -20.69 -22.71
CA ASP A 565 -17.88 -19.73 -22.30
C ASP A 565 -18.67 -19.16 -23.50
N GLU A 566 -18.15 -19.33 -24.72
CA GLU A 566 -18.76 -18.90 -25.98
C GLU A 566 -19.16 -17.41 -26.08
N HIS A 567 -18.58 -16.49 -25.28
CA HIS A 567 -18.90 -15.05 -25.36
C HIS A 567 -18.64 -14.47 -26.77
N TRP A 568 -17.62 -15.00 -27.46
CA TRP A 568 -17.28 -14.66 -28.84
C TRP A 568 -18.40 -14.97 -29.86
N ARG A 569 -19.46 -15.72 -29.47
CA ARG A 569 -20.67 -15.97 -30.28
C ARG A 569 -21.83 -15.04 -29.96
N MET A 570 -21.78 -14.27 -28.88
CA MET A 570 -22.88 -13.39 -28.48
C MET A 570 -23.21 -12.38 -29.57
N ASN A 571 -24.50 -12.10 -29.77
CA ASN A 571 -24.93 -11.10 -30.74
C ASN A 571 -24.57 -9.70 -30.24
N VAL A 572 -23.84 -8.93 -31.05
CA VAL A 572 -23.42 -7.56 -30.71
C VAL A 572 -24.48 -6.58 -31.19
N THR A 573 -25.17 -5.93 -30.26
CA THR A 573 -26.21 -4.92 -30.51
C THR A 573 -25.75 -3.49 -30.24
N ASP A 574 -24.53 -3.32 -29.71
CA ASP A 574 -23.93 -2.01 -29.46
C ASP A 574 -23.90 -1.12 -30.72
N PRO A 575 -24.56 0.06 -30.70
CA PRO A 575 -24.61 0.96 -31.86
C PRO A 575 -23.22 1.51 -32.24
N ARG A 576 -22.25 1.52 -31.32
CA ARG A 576 -20.87 1.95 -31.58
C ARG A 576 -20.11 1.00 -32.50
N LYS A 577 -20.69 -0.16 -32.84
CA LYS A 577 -20.17 -1.04 -33.89
C LYS A 577 -20.20 -0.36 -35.26
N ASP A 578 -21.25 0.42 -35.54
CA ASP A 578 -21.50 1.02 -36.85
C ASP A 578 -21.25 2.54 -36.88
N LEU A 579 -21.21 3.20 -35.71
CA LEU A 579 -20.93 4.64 -35.51
C LEU A 579 -19.47 4.95 -35.25
#